data_AF-A0A3D3CJS9-F1
#
_entry.id   AF-A0A3D3CJS9-F1
#
_cell.length_a   1.000
_cell.length_b   1.000
_cell.length_c   1.000
_cell.angle_alpha   90.00
_cell.angle_beta   90.00
_cell.angle_gamma   90.00
#
_symmetry.space_group_name_H-M   'P 1'
#
loop_
_entity.id
_entity.type
_entity.pdbx_description
1 polymer ?
#
loop_
_entity_poly.entity_id
_entity_poly.type
_entity_poly.pdbx_seq_one_letter_code
_entity_poly.pdbx_strand_id
1 'polypeptide(L)'
;VIVNVQRSGPSTGMATKPAQGDVMQARWGTHGDHGIVVLSPSSVEDCYYLTLCAFAIADRFRTPVVLLADAAIAKLKERASLHPVPEAERAMRPLPACPPDEYRPFAVDPEER
;
A
#
# COMPACT_ATOMS: atom_id res chain seq x y z
N VAL A 1 0.23 3.40 3.02
CA VAL A 1 0.58 2.09 2.41
C VAL A 1 1.54 1.38 3.33
N ILE A 2 1.36 0.07 3.55
CA ILE A 2 2.23 -0.79 4.37
C ILE A 2 2.82 -1.85 3.44
N VAL A 3 4.14 -2.03 3.44
CA VAL A 3 4.78 -3.10 2.66
C VAL A 3 5.12 -4.23 3.61
N ASN A 4 4.48 -5.39 3.42
CA ASN A 4 4.84 -6.62 4.10
C ASN A 4 5.63 -7.52 3.14
N VAL A 5 6.93 -7.67 3.41
CA VAL A 5 7.79 -8.62 2.68
C VAL A 5 7.82 -9.93 3.45
N GLN A 6 7.01 -10.88 2.98
CA GLN A 6 6.79 -12.15 3.66
C GLN A 6 8.04 -13.03 3.65
N ARG A 7 8.28 -13.65 4.81
CA ARG A 7 9.35 -14.63 5.04
C ARG A 7 8.78 -15.79 5.85
N SER A 8 9.52 -16.90 5.92
CA SER A 8 9.08 -18.08 6.66
C SER A 8 8.89 -17.74 8.14
N GLY A 9 7.65 -17.85 8.65
CA GLY A 9 7.29 -17.85 10.08
C GLY A 9 7.11 -19.27 10.64
N PRO A 10 6.41 -19.45 11.78
CA PRO A 10 5.88 -18.41 12.69
C PRO A 10 6.96 -17.83 13.62
N SER A 11 6.61 -16.75 14.35
CA SER A 11 7.49 -16.05 15.29
C SER A 11 8.81 -15.60 14.61
N THR A 12 9.97 -15.91 15.20
CA THR A 12 11.27 -15.64 14.59
C THR A 12 11.38 -16.29 13.21
N GLY A 13 10.85 -17.50 13.03
CA GLY A 13 10.88 -18.21 11.76
C GLY A 13 12.28 -18.34 11.15
N MET A 14 12.38 -18.29 9.82
CA MET A 14 13.64 -18.27 9.08
C MET A 14 13.75 -16.94 8.32
N ALA A 15 14.63 -16.04 8.80
CA ALA A 15 14.75 -14.68 8.28
C ALA A 15 15.04 -14.61 6.77
N THR A 16 15.79 -15.58 6.25
CA THR A 16 16.30 -15.57 4.87
C THR A 16 15.48 -16.42 3.89
N LYS A 17 14.54 -17.23 4.38
CA LYS A 17 13.71 -18.12 3.54
C LYS A 17 12.40 -17.41 3.13
N PRO A 18 12.05 -17.41 1.83
CA PRO A 18 10.78 -16.86 1.38
C PRO A 18 9.61 -17.73 1.82
N ALA A 19 8.45 -17.10 2.04
CA ALA A 19 7.17 -17.75 2.26
C ALA A 19 6.04 -16.77 1.90
N GLN A 20 4.81 -17.28 1.85
CA GLN A 20 3.60 -16.49 1.54
C GLN A 20 2.50 -16.77 2.57
N GLY A 21 2.88 -16.92 3.84
CA GLY A 21 2.01 -17.38 4.92
C GLY A 21 1.16 -16.28 5.57
N ASP A 22 1.41 -15.01 5.27
CA ASP A 22 0.80 -13.89 6.00
C ASP A 22 -0.56 -13.46 5.42
N VAL A 23 -1.04 -14.13 4.36
CA VAL A 23 -2.33 -13.83 3.69
C VAL A 23 -3.50 -13.81 4.69
N MET A 24 -3.55 -14.81 5.59
CA MET A 24 -4.62 -14.88 6.59
C MET A 24 -4.54 -13.71 7.59
N GLN A 25 -3.33 -13.35 8.01
CA GLN A 25 -3.12 -12.22 8.93
C GLN A 25 -3.41 -10.87 8.25
N ALA A 26 -3.07 -10.73 6.97
CA ALA A 26 -3.36 -9.53 6.20
C ALA A 26 -4.87 -9.30 6.04
N ARG A 27 -5.68 -10.36 5.95
CA ARG A 27 -7.13 -10.25 5.82
C ARG A 27 -7.89 -10.18 7.15
N TRP A 28 -7.47 -10.95 8.16
CA TRP A 28 -8.23 -11.15 9.41
C TRP A 28 -7.42 -10.90 10.69
N GLY A 29 -6.23 -10.32 10.58
CA GLY A 29 -5.33 -10.14 11.72
C GLY A 29 -5.70 -9.01 12.67
N THR A 30 -6.72 -8.21 12.37
CA THR A 30 -7.14 -7.09 13.23
C THR A 30 -8.49 -7.38 13.88
N HIS A 31 -8.76 -6.72 15.00
CA HIS A 31 -10.03 -6.83 15.72
C HIS A 31 -11.06 -5.86 15.14
N GLY A 32 -12.34 -6.19 15.29
CA GLY A 32 -13.46 -5.39 14.77
C GLY A 32 -13.69 -5.58 13.27
N ASP A 33 -14.73 -4.93 12.77
CA ASP A 33 -15.07 -4.95 11.34
C ASP A 33 -14.18 -3.94 10.60
N HIS A 34 -13.33 -4.44 9.71
CA HIS A 34 -12.50 -3.59 8.86
C HIS A 34 -12.48 -4.09 7.42
N GLY A 35 -12.51 -3.16 6.48
CA GLY A 35 -12.24 -3.40 5.07
C GLY A 35 -10.89 -2.81 4.71
N ILE A 36 -9.90 -3.65 4.44
CA ILE A 36 -8.59 -3.20 3.93
C ILE A 36 -8.33 -3.83 2.56
N VAL A 37 -7.54 -3.12 1.76
CA VAL A 37 -7.13 -3.62 0.45
C VAL A 37 -5.73 -4.21 0.57
N VAL A 38 -5.53 -5.38 -0.03
CA VAL A 38 -4.25 -6.07 -0.09
C VAL A 38 -3.90 -6.37 -1.55
N LEU A 39 -2.71 -5.98 -1.98
CA LEU A 39 -2.18 -6.23 -3.33
C LEU A 39 -0.95 -7.15 -3.20
N SER A 40 -0.85 -8.18 -4.04
CA SER A 40 0.28 -9.12 -4.04
C SER A 40 1.02 -9.05 -5.36
N PRO A 41 2.27 -8.53 -5.40
CA PRO A 41 3.07 -8.53 -6.61
C PRO A 41 3.55 -9.95 -6.95
N SER A 42 3.75 -10.24 -8.24
CA SER A 42 4.34 -11.49 -8.74
C SER A 42 5.71 -11.29 -9.40
N SER A 43 6.11 -10.04 -9.65
CA SER A 43 7.36 -9.64 -10.29
C SER A 43 7.91 -8.33 -9.70
N VAL A 44 9.14 -7.95 -10.04
CA VAL A 44 9.72 -6.65 -9.71
C VAL A 44 9.00 -5.53 -10.47
N GLU A 45 8.54 -5.80 -11.69
CA GLU A 45 7.70 -4.88 -12.45
C GLU A 45 6.35 -4.63 -11.75
N ASP A 46 5.69 -5.68 -11.25
CA ASP A 46 4.46 -5.55 -10.46
C ASP A 46 4.69 -4.73 -9.19
N CYS A 47 5.84 -4.92 -8.51
CA CYS A 47 6.18 -4.12 -7.33
C CYS A 47 6.15 -2.62 -7.65
N TYR A 48 6.55 -2.19 -8.85
CA TYR A 48 6.48 -0.79 -9.26
C TYR A 48 5.03 -0.33 -9.45
N TYR A 49 4.26 -1.01 -10.30
CA TYR A 49 2.89 -0.58 -10.64
C TYR A 49 1.91 -0.75 -9.48
N LEU A 50 1.98 -1.86 -8.73
CA LEU A 50 1.09 -2.10 -7.60
C LEU A 50 1.39 -1.14 -6.43
N THR A 51 2.62 -0.64 -6.30
CA THR A 51 2.90 0.42 -5.33
C THR A 51 2.17 1.71 -5.72
N LEU A 52 2.21 2.12 -6.99
CA LEU A 52 1.48 3.30 -7.46
C LEU A 52 -0.04 3.14 -7.25
N CYS A 53 -0.57 1.97 -7.62
CA CYS A 53 -1.97 1.61 -7.39
C CYS A 53 -2.32 1.61 -5.89
N ALA A 54 -1.45 1.09 -5.02
CA ALA A 54 -1.67 1.09 -3.58
C ALA A 54 -1.81 2.50 -3.01
N PHE A 55 -1.00 3.46 -3.45
CA PHE A 55 -1.14 4.85 -3.03
C PHE A 55 -2.41 5.49 -3.57
N ALA A 56 -2.77 5.23 -4.84
CA ALA A 56 -4.01 5.74 -5.41
C ALA A 56 -5.27 5.22 -4.67
N ILE A 57 -5.30 3.93 -4.35
CA ILE A 57 -6.37 3.31 -3.54
C ILE A 57 -6.39 3.89 -2.13
N ALA A 58 -5.22 4.03 -1.49
CA ALA A 58 -5.12 4.55 -0.13
C ALA A 58 -5.63 6.00 -0.04
N ASP A 59 -5.28 6.85 -1.02
CA ASP A 59 -5.75 8.24 -1.06
C ASP A 59 -7.24 8.33 -1.39
N ARG A 60 -7.73 7.54 -2.35
CA ARG A 60 -9.14 7.54 -2.76
C ARG A 60 -10.08 7.09 -1.65
N PHE A 61 -9.77 5.98 -0.99
CA PHE A 61 -10.65 5.37 0.01
C PHE A 61 -10.29 5.74 1.44
N ARG A 62 -9.21 6.50 1.64
CA ARG A 62 -8.73 6.93 2.96
C ARG A 62 -8.54 5.75 3.92
N THR A 63 -8.13 4.61 3.38
CA THR A 63 -7.95 3.35 4.11
C THR A 63 -6.52 2.82 3.93
N PRO A 64 -5.95 2.09 4.91
CA PRO A 64 -4.68 1.42 4.73
C PRO A 64 -4.73 0.39 3.60
N VAL A 65 -3.67 0.38 2.78
CA VAL A 65 -3.44 -0.62 1.74
C VAL A 65 -2.15 -1.37 2.05
N VAL A 66 -2.19 -2.69 2.01
CA VAL A 66 -1.03 -3.57 2.23
C VAL A 66 -0.51 -4.06 0.88
N LEU A 67 0.77 -3.81 0.61
CA LEU A 67 1.49 -4.48 -0.46
C LEU A 67 2.16 -5.73 0.14
N LEU A 68 1.61 -6.90 -0.19
CA LEU A 68 1.98 -8.19 0.37
C LEU A 68 2.96 -8.92 -0.57
N ALA A 69 4.21 -8.47 -0.56
CA ALA A 69 5.31 -9.08 -1.31
C ALA A 69 5.87 -10.31 -0.58
N ASP A 70 6.81 -11.01 -1.20
CA ASP A 70 7.58 -12.07 -0.55
C ASP A 70 9.09 -11.84 -0.70
N ALA A 71 9.86 -12.52 0.14
CA ALA A 71 11.30 -12.40 0.14
C ALA A 71 11.97 -12.95 -1.14
N ALA A 72 11.29 -13.77 -1.96
CA ALA A 72 11.84 -14.21 -3.24
C ALA A 72 11.88 -13.03 -4.21
N ILE A 73 10.75 -12.34 -4.39
CA ILE A 73 10.66 -11.13 -5.23
C ILE A 73 11.55 -10.01 -4.67
N ALA A 74 11.56 -9.79 -3.35
CA ALA A 74 12.36 -8.72 -2.74
C ALA A 74 13.89 -8.88 -2.96
N LYS A 75 14.36 -10.11 -3.19
CA LYS A 75 15.77 -10.41 -3.50
C LYS A 75 16.04 -10.55 -5.00
N LEU A 76 14.99 -10.63 -5.82
CA LEU A 76 15.09 -10.84 -7.26
C LEU A 76 15.58 -9.56 -7.94
N LYS A 77 16.42 -9.72 -8.94
CA LYS A 77 16.78 -8.68 -9.91
C LYS A 77 16.38 -9.17 -11.28
N GLU A 78 15.54 -8.42 -11.96
CA GLU A 78 15.09 -8.71 -13.31
C GLU A 78 15.07 -7.42 -14.14
N ARG A 79 15.00 -7.59 -15.47
CA ARG A 79 14.77 -6.46 -16.38
C ARG A 79 13.27 -6.16 -16.38
N ALA A 80 12.89 -4.96 -15.97
CA ALA A 80 11.52 -4.47 -16.05
C ALA A 80 11.36 -3.46 -17.18
N SER A 81 10.21 -3.49 -17.87
CA SER A 81 9.86 -2.52 -18.91
C SER A 81 8.84 -1.54 -18.36
N LEU A 82 9.31 -0.41 -17.83
CA LEU A 82 8.42 0.57 -17.23
C LEU A 82 7.77 1.46 -18.28
N HIS A 83 6.44 1.48 -18.29
CA HIS A 83 5.61 2.35 -19.09
C HIS A 83 5.11 3.51 -18.23
N PRO A 84 4.92 4.71 -18.83
CA PRO A 84 4.34 5.83 -18.11
C PRO A 84 2.94 5.50 -17.60
N VAL A 85 2.73 5.68 -16.30
CA VAL A 85 1.40 5.53 -15.69
C VAL A 85 0.56 6.80 -15.95
N PRO A 86 -0.67 6.66 -16.48
CA PRO A 86 -1.58 7.78 -16.70
C PRO A 86 -1.79 8.60 -15.43
N GLU A 87 -1.96 9.92 -15.58
CA GLU A 87 -2.14 10.81 -14.43
C GLU A 87 -3.39 10.47 -13.60
N ALA A 88 -4.46 10.01 -14.26
CA ALA A 88 -5.69 9.58 -13.62
C ALA A 88 -5.53 8.37 -12.67
N GLU A 89 -4.45 7.59 -12.81
CA GLU A 89 -4.15 6.43 -11.96
C GLU A 89 -3.16 6.76 -10.84
N ARG A 90 -2.71 8.03 -10.76
CA ARG A 90 -1.80 8.49 -9.72
C ARG A 90 -2.58 8.86 -8.46
N ALA A 91 -1.90 8.70 -7.34
CA ALA A 91 -2.42 9.14 -6.06
C ALA A 91 -2.58 10.67 -6.06
N MET A 92 -3.84 11.12 -5.98
CA MET A 92 -4.19 12.53 -5.85
C MET A 92 -4.80 12.75 -4.48
N ARG A 93 -3.95 13.04 -3.50
CA ARG A 93 -4.41 13.57 -2.23
C ARG A 93 -4.71 15.06 -2.39
N PRO A 94 -5.97 15.52 -2.19
CA PRO A 94 -6.24 16.95 -2.11
C PRO A 94 -5.46 17.52 -0.92
N LEU A 95 -4.64 18.53 -1.21
CA LEU A 95 -3.91 19.27 -0.20
C LEU A 95 -4.78 20.44 0.28
N PRO A 96 -4.60 20.90 1.53
CA PRO A 96 -5.23 22.13 1.98
C PRO A 96 -4.87 23.29 1.04
N ALA A 97 -5.86 24.07 0.63
CA ALA A 97 -5.65 25.23 -0.23
C ALA A 97 -5.04 26.43 0.53
N CYS A 98 -5.06 26.40 1.87
CA CYS A 98 -4.58 27.48 2.71
C CYS A 98 -3.10 27.32 3.10
N PRO A 99 -2.42 28.44 3.41
CA PRO A 99 -1.10 28.42 4.04
C PRO A 99 -1.08 27.61 5.35
N PRO A 100 0.08 27.05 5.74
CA PRO A 100 0.19 26.20 6.93
C PRO A 100 -0.23 26.86 8.25
N ASP A 101 -0.05 28.17 8.38
CA ASP A 101 -0.42 28.99 9.55
C ASP A 101 -1.93 29.22 9.68
N GLU A 102 -2.66 29.15 8.57
CA GLU A 102 -4.11 29.26 8.52
C GLU A 102 -4.81 27.89 8.53
N TYR A 103 -4.06 26.80 8.36
CA TYR A 103 -4.60 25.44 8.36
C TYR A 103 -5.20 25.09 9.72
N ARG A 104 -6.51 24.89 9.73
CA ARG A 104 -7.26 24.44 10.90
C ARG A 104 -7.63 22.97 10.71
N PRO A 105 -6.98 22.03 11.44
CA PRO A 105 -7.39 20.63 11.41
C PRO A 105 -8.88 20.50 11.76
N PHE A 106 -9.63 19.77 10.94
CA PHE A 106 -11.07 19.51 11.13
C PHE A 106 -11.99 20.74 11.07
N ALA A 107 -11.52 21.88 10.58
CA ALA A 107 -12.43 22.98 10.28
C ALA A 107 -13.42 22.54 9.19
N VAL A 108 -14.70 22.86 9.43
CA VAL A 108 -15.78 22.57 8.47
C VAL A 108 -15.58 23.49 7.27
N ASP A 109 -15.54 22.93 6.08
CA ASP A 109 -15.54 23.71 4.85
C ASP A 109 -16.88 24.46 4.74
N PRO A 110 -16.89 25.80 4.59
CA PRO A 110 -18.12 26.57 4.46
C PRO A 110 -19.05 26.09 3.33
N GLU A 111 -18.50 25.44 2.29
CA GLU A 111 -19.26 24.90 1.14
C GLU A 111 -19.89 23.52 1.41
N GLU A 112 -19.44 22.78 2.43
CA GLU A 112 -19.98 21.45 2.81
C GLU A 112 -21.15 21.53 3.80
N ARG A 113 -21.78 22.71 3.96
CA ARG A 113 -22.89 22.98 4.89
C ARG A 113 -24.28 22.90 4.27
#